data_AF-A0A2P5AJM3-F1
#
_entry.id   AF-A0A2P5AJM3-F1
#
_cell.length_a   1.000
_cell.length_b   1.000
_cell.length_c   1.000
_cell.angle_alpha   90.00
_cell.angle_beta   90.00
_cell.angle_gamma   90.00
#
_symmetry.space_group_name_H-M   'P 1'
#
loop_
_entity.id
_entity.type
_entity.pdbx_description
1 polymer ?
#
loop_
_entity_poly.entity_id
_entity_poly.type
_entity_poly.pdbx_seq_one_letter_code
_entity_poly.pdbx_strand_id
1 'polypeptide(L)'
;KDIIVETQDLKTRLELINKIRKLGLTYHFEDEIKKALDTIASTYNSNNYHVVGEDLYLTSLYFRLLRQHGYQVSQVKDIIVETQDLKTRLELINKIRKLGLTYHFEDEIKKALDTIASTYNSNNYHVVGEDLYLTSLYFRLLRQHGYQVSQDMFSGFNFMDKKCVTQKGTPADTKVMLELLEASHVALEGENILDEAKVFVEEKLKITISNNLDKKKYLLKHATHAL
;
A
#
# COMPACT_ATOMS: atom_id res chain seq x y z
N LYS A 1 -29.86 -18.67 6.79
CA LYS A 1 -29.06 -18.32 7.98
C LYS A 1 -27.99 -17.35 7.50
N ASP A 2 -28.02 -16.11 7.98
CA ASP A 2 -27.20 -15.00 7.47
C ASP A 2 -25.77 -15.09 8.01
N ILE A 3 -24.91 -15.86 7.33
CA ILE A 3 -23.50 -16.09 7.71
C ILE A 3 -22.72 -14.76 7.85
N ILE A 4 -23.11 -13.74 7.08
CA ILE A 4 -22.49 -12.40 7.11
C ILE A 4 -22.87 -11.63 8.38
N VAL A 5 -24.11 -11.80 8.88
CA VAL A 5 -24.60 -11.12 10.09
C VAL A 5 -24.17 -11.86 11.36
N GLU A 6 -24.02 -13.18 11.31
CA GLU A 6 -23.63 -14.00 12.48
C GLU A 6 -22.13 -13.88 12.86
N THR A 7 -21.27 -13.30 12.01
CA THR A 7 -19.83 -13.16 12.32
C THR A 7 -19.56 -11.98 13.25
N GLN A 8 -19.17 -12.22 14.51
CA GLN A 8 -18.98 -11.13 15.50
C GLN A 8 -17.80 -10.18 15.18
N ASP A 9 -16.82 -10.65 14.41
CA ASP A 9 -15.57 -9.93 14.12
C ASP A 9 -15.70 -9.01 12.88
N LEU A 10 -15.42 -7.71 13.06
CA LEU A 10 -15.47 -6.69 12.01
C LEU A 10 -14.61 -7.08 10.81
N LYS A 11 -13.40 -7.59 11.06
CA LYS A 11 -12.44 -7.95 10.02
C LYS A 11 -12.97 -9.07 9.15
N THR A 12 -13.47 -10.13 9.78
CA THR A 12 -14.08 -11.26 9.09
C THR A 12 -15.29 -10.82 8.25
N ARG A 13 -16.16 -9.95 8.80
CA ARG A 13 -17.31 -9.41 8.05
C ARG A 13 -16.89 -8.64 6.80
N LEU A 14 -15.97 -7.70 6.95
CA LEU A 14 -15.49 -6.88 5.83
C LEU A 14 -14.75 -7.70 4.77
N GLU A 15 -13.94 -8.68 5.19
CA GLU A 15 -13.26 -9.59 4.28
C GLU A 15 -14.22 -10.50 3.52
N LEU A 16 -15.29 -10.97 4.17
CA LEU A 16 -16.31 -11.79 3.55
C LEU A 16 -17.08 -11.01 2.49
N ILE A 17 -17.55 -9.80 2.82
CA ILE A 17 -18.19 -8.89 1.85
C ILE A 17 -17.26 -8.66 0.65
N ASN A 18 -15.97 -8.41 0.90
CA ASN A 18 -14.98 -8.23 -0.15
C ASN A 18 -14.80 -9.46 -1.04
N LYS A 19 -14.79 -10.67 -0.46
CA LYS A 19 -14.69 -11.93 -1.20
C LYS A 19 -15.92 -12.16 -2.07
N ILE A 20 -17.13 -11.99 -1.52
CA ILE A 20 -18.40 -12.12 -2.27
C ILE A 20 -18.38 -11.21 -3.50
N ARG A 21 -17.97 -9.96 -3.31
CA ARG A 21 -17.83 -8.99 -4.40
C ARG A 21 -16.79 -9.40 -5.43
N LYS A 22 -15.59 -9.84 -5.01
CA LYS A 22 -14.53 -10.30 -5.93
C LYS A 22 -14.93 -11.52 -6.74
N LEU A 23 -15.86 -12.34 -6.23
CA LEU A 23 -16.42 -13.49 -6.92
C LEU A 23 -17.61 -13.14 -7.82
N GLY A 24 -18.04 -11.88 -7.89
CA GLY A 24 -19.18 -11.44 -8.69
C GLY A 24 -20.54 -11.89 -8.15
N LEU A 25 -20.60 -12.26 -6.87
CA LEU A 25 -21.80 -12.84 -6.25
C LEU A 25 -22.66 -11.79 -5.53
N THR A 26 -22.37 -10.49 -5.69
CA THR A 26 -23.02 -9.41 -4.93
C THR A 26 -24.53 -9.41 -5.05
N TYR A 27 -25.08 -9.70 -6.24
CA TYR A 27 -26.52 -9.72 -6.49
C TYR A 27 -27.28 -10.74 -5.64
N HIS A 28 -26.66 -11.85 -5.27
CA HIS A 28 -27.29 -12.89 -4.45
C HIS A 28 -27.32 -12.57 -2.96
N PHE A 29 -26.57 -11.56 -2.53
CA PHE A 29 -26.39 -11.21 -1.12
C PHE A 29 -26.64 -9.73 -0.87
N GLU A 30 -27.42 -9.06 -1.73
CA GLU A 30 -27.57 -7.60 -1.69
C GLU A 30 -28.15 -7.13 -0.34
N ASP A 31 -29.20 -7.81 0.13
CA ASP A 31 -29.85 -7.50 1.41
C ASP A 31 -28.95 -7.79 2.61
N GLU A 32 -28.22 -8.91 2.58
CA GLU A 32 -27.31 -9.32 3.65
C GLU A 32 -26.09 -8.40 3.73
N ILE A 33 -25.54 -8.00 2.58
CA ILE A 33 -24.46 -7.01 2.50
C ILE A 33 -24.96 -5.68 3.04
N LYS A 34 -26.14 -5.22 2.62
CA LYS A 34 -26.72 -3.95 3.10
C LYS A 34 -26.93 -3.97 4.61
N LYS A 35 -27.58 -5.01 5.17
CA LYS A 35 -27.78 -5.15 6.62
C LYS A 35 -26.46 -5.17 7.39
N ALA A 36 -25.45 -5.87 6.86
CA ALA A 36 -24.13 -5.92 7.48
C ALA A 36 -23.46 -4.53 7.48
N LEU A 37 -23.53 -3.81 6.36
CA LEU A 37 -22.98 -2.47 6.24
C LEU A 37 -23.74 -1.45 7.09
N ASP A 38 -25.06 -1.55 7.23
CA ASP A 38 -25.87 -0.72 8.15
C ASP A 38 -25.44 -0.94 9.60
N THR A 39 -25.25 -2.21 9.99
CA THR A 39 -24.77 -2.57 11.34
C THR A 39 -23.36 -2.02 11.58
N ILE A 40 -22.49 -2.13 10.59
CA ILE A 40 -21.12 -1.63 10.63
C ILE A 40 -21.11 -0.08 10.69
N ALA A 41 -21.91 0.61 9.88
CA ALA A 41 -21.98 2.06 9.89
C ALA A 41 -22.53 2.61 11.22
N SER A 42 -23.61 2.02 11.74
CA SER A 42 -24.25 2.45 13.00
C SER A 42 -23.37 2.19 14.23
N THR A 43 -22.67 1.06 14.28
CA THR A 43 -21.77 0.72 15.40
C THR A 43 -20.56 1.67 15.43
N TYR A 44 -20.00 2.00 14.27
CA TYR A 44 -18.72 2.72 14.18
C TYR A 44 -18.82 4.24 14.12
N ASN A 45 -20.02 4.81 13.89
CA ASN A 45 -20.25 6.25 14.06
C ASN A 45 -20.22 6.71 15.53
N SER A 46 -20.24 5.78 16.50
CA SER A 46 -20.47 6.15 17.90
C SER A 46 -19.24 6.22 18.80
N ASN A 47 -18.22 5.34 18.75
CA ASN A 47 -17.20 5.36 19.84
C ASN A 47 -15.86 4.59 19.67
N ASN A 48 -15.39 4.15 18.49
CA ASN A 48 -14.13 3.36 18.45
C ASN A 48 -13.28 3.52 17.18
N TYR A 49 -12.55 4.63 17.11
CA TYR A 49 -11.47 4.86 16.13
C TYR A 49 -10.25 3.95 16.34
N HIS A 50 -10.06 3.42 17.56
CA HIS A 50 -8.83 2.71 17.93
C HIS A 50 -8.67 1.36 17.22
N VAL A 51 -9.77 0.63 16.97
CA VAL A 51 -9.73 -0.72 16.39
C VAL A 51 -9.48 -0.68 14.87
N VAL A 52 -9.94 0.38 14.22
CA VAL A 52 -9.74 0.58 12.78
C VAL A 52 -8.33 1.11 12.55
N GLY A 53 -7.90 2.15 13.29
CA GLY A 53 -6.60 2.80 13.13
C GLY A 53 -5.37 1.88 13.27
N GLU A 54 -5.44 0.79 14.05
CA GLU A 54 -4.33 -0.16 14.20
C GLU A 54 -4.13 -1.08 12.98
N ASP A 55 -5.21 -1.49 12.29
CA ASP A 55 -5.14 -2.31 11.08
C ASP A 55 -5.49 -1.47 9.84
N LEU A 56 -4.45 -0.92 9.22
CA LEU A 56 -4.56 -0.09 8.01
C LEU A 56 -5.26 -0.81 6.85
N TYR A 57 -5.13 -2.14 6.76
CA TYR A 57 -5.85 -2.89 5.72
C TYR A 57 -7.35 -2.89 6.04
N LEU A 58 -7.71 -3.18 7.29
CA LEU A 58 -9.10 -3.16 7.74
C LEU A 58 -9.74 -1.77 7.56
N THR A 59 -9.00 -0.72 7.90
CA THR A 59 -9.35 0.69 7.66
C THR A 59 -9.73 0.95 6.21
N SER A 60 -8.81 0.67 5.28
CA SER A 60 -9.05 0.90 3.85
C SER A 60 -10.22 0.06 3.31
N LEU A 61 -10.40 -1.15 3.84
CA LEU A 61 -11.44 -2.09 3.42
C LEU A 61 -12.83 -1.63 3.86
N TYR A 62 -12.95 -1.22 5.12
CA TYR A 62 -14.15 -0.62 5.71
C TYR A 62 -14.60 0.59 4.88
N PHE A 63 -13.69 1.52 4.60
CA PHE A 63 -14.02 2.75 3.86
C PHE A 63 -14.48 2.49 2.44
N ARG A 64 -13.79 1.60 1.73
CA ARG A 64 -14.20 1.23 0.37
C ARG A 64 -15.61 0.69 0.35
N LEU A 65 -15.89 -0.28 1.23
CA LEU A 65 -17.18 -0.97 1.21
C LEU A 65 -18.31 -0.01 1.56
N LEU A 66 -18.14 0.85 2.57
CA LEU A 66 -19.14 1.84 2.92
C LEU A 66 -19.36 2.88 1.83
N ARG A 67 -18.31 3.51 1.28
CA ARG A 67 -18.50 4.50 0.20
C ARG A 67 -19.15 3.89 -1.05
N GLN A 68 -18.76 2.68 -1.43
CA GLN A 68 -19.35 1.99 -2.58
C GLN A 68 -20.84 1.73 -2.46
N HIS A 69 -21.34 1.61 -1.23
CA HIS A 69 -22.77 1.43 -0.94
C HIS A 69 -23.46 2.75 -0.55
N GLY A 70 -22.84 3.89 -0.82
CA GLY A 70 -23.45 5.22 -0.66
C GLY A 70 -23.41 5.79 0.76
N TYR A 71 -22.69 5.15 1.69
CA TYR A 71 -22.53 5.69 3.04
C TYR A 71 -21.54 6.86 3.01
N GLN A 72 -21.91 7.98 3.64
CA GLN A 72 -20.99 9.08 3.88
C GLN A 72 -20.01 8.71 4.98
N VAL A 73 -18.75 8.48 4.62
CA VAL A 73 -17.68 8.25 5.60
C VAL A 73 -16.84 9.51 5.69
N SER A 74 -17.27 10.44 6.55
CA SER A 74 -16.65 11.75 6.74
C SER A 74 -15.28 11.69 7.42
N GLN A 75 -15.01 10.62 8.18
CA GLN A 75 -13.92 10.55 9.17
C GLN A 75 -12.58 10.02 8.60
N VAL A 76 -12.50 9.66 7.32
CA VAL A 76 -11.23 9.25 6.67
C VAL A 76 -10.34 10.44 6.31
N LYS A 77 -10.97 11.60 6.15
CA LYS A 77 -10.30 12.88 5.91
C LYS A 77 -9.26 13.17 6.99
N ASP A 78 -9.54 12.70 8.20
CA ASP A 78 -8.73 12.94 9.37
C ASP A 78 -7.63 11.87 9.49
N ILE A 79 -7.91 10.57 9.30
CA ILE A 79 -6.88 9.51 9.51
C ILE A 79 -5.65 9.65 8.60
N ILE A 80 -5.84 9.93 7.31
CA ILE A 80 -4.71 10.08 6.36
C ILE A 80 -3.85 11.31 6.75
N VAL A 81 -4.47 12.36 7.26
CA VAL A 81 -3.84 13.64 7.62
C VAL A 81 -3.27 13.62 9.05
N GLU A 82 -3.94 12.98 9.99
CA GLU A 82 -3.62 12.86 11.42
C GLU A 82 -2.58 11.78 11.72
N THR A 83 -2.35 10.83 10.80
CA THR A 83 -1.27 9.84 10.95
C THR A 83 0.08 10.55 10.97
N GLN A 84 0.66 10.71 12.17
CA GLN A 84 1.94 11.40 12.38
C GLN A 84 3.13 10.59 11.85
N ASP A 85 3.05 9.26 11.86
CA ASP A 85 4.13 8.39 11.37
C ASP A 85 4.20 8.35 9.83
N LEU A 86 5.34 8.73 9.27
CA LEU A 86 5.58 8.78 7.82
C LEU A 86 5.35 7.42 7.16
N LYS A 87 5.89 6.36 7.75
CA LYS A 87 5.83 5.00 7.18
C LYS A 87 4.39 4.52 7.08
N THR A 88 3.64 4.65 8.17
CA THR A 88 2.23 4.29 8.26
C THR A 88 1.39 5.06 7.23
N ARG A 89 1.64 6.37 7.10
CA ARG A 89 0.94 7.23 6.13
C ARG A 89 1.22 6.81 4.68
N LEU A 90 2.49 6.58 4.32
CA LEU A 90 2.86 6.11 2.98
C LEU A 90 2.30 4.70 2.69
N GLU A 91 2.32 3.78 3.66
CA GLU A 91 1.74 2.44 3.50
C GLU A 91 0.22 2.48 3.30
N LEU A 92 -0.47 3.42 3.98
CA LEU A 92 -1.90 3.63 3.79
C LEU A 92 -2.21 4.11 2.38
N ILE A 93 -1.50 5.14 1.89
CA ILE A 93 -1.63 5.64 0.52
C ILE A 93 -1.38 4.50 -0.48
N ASN A 94 -0.32 3.71 -0.26
CA ASN A 94 0.01 2.58 -1.12
C ASN A 94 -1.09 1.51 -1.15
N LYS A 95 -1.68 1.19 0.00
CA LYS A 95 -2.80 0.24 0.11
C LYS A 95 -4.04 0.75 -0.62
N ILE A 96 -4.38 2.03 -0.45
CA ILE A 96 -5.51 2.68 -1.16
C ILE A 96 -5.29 2.55 -2.67
N ARG A 97 -4.09 2.86 -3.17
CA ARG A 97 -3.71 2.69 -4.57
C ARG A 97 -3.84 1.23 -5.03
N LYS A 98 -3.24 0.27 -4.31
CA LYS A 98 -3.28 -1.17 -4.66
C LYS A 98 -4.69 -1.78 -4.57
N LEU A 99 -5.61 -1.13 -3.87
CA LEU A 99 -7.03 -1.52 -3.81
C LEU A 99 -7.90 -0.88 -4.91
N GLY A 100 -7.31 -0.05 -5.79
CA GLY A 100 -8.04 0.67 -6.84
C GLY A 100 -8.98 1.74 -6.29
N LEU A 101 -8.61 2.35 -5.16
CA LEU A 101 -9.45 3.29 -4.43
C LEU A 101 -9.07 4.75 -4.61
N THR A 102 -7.99 5.04 -5.34
CA THR A 102 -7.39 6.37 -5.43
C THR A 102 -8.40 7.47 -5.75
N TYR A 103 -9.34 7.22 -6.66
CA TYR A 103 -10.36 8.18 -7.09
C TYR A 103 -11.33 8.64 -5.99
N HIS A 104 -11.48 7.86 -4.91
CA HIS A 104 -12.28 8.27 -3.75
C HIS A 104 -11.52 9.16 -2.78
N PHE A 105 -10.19 9.16 -2.84
CA PHE A 105 -9.32 9.77 -1.85
C PHE A 105 -8.32 10.76 -2.49
N GLU A 106 -8.61 11.30 -3.68
CA GLU A 106 -7.65 12.14 -4.42
C GLU A 106 -7.23 13.36 -3.61
N ASP A 107 -8.18 14.08 -3.02
CA ASP A 107 -7.91 15.26 -2.20
C ASP A 107 -7.13 14.91 -0.92
N GLU A 108 -7.50 13.81 -0.26
CA GLU A 108 -6.85 13.35 0.97
C GLU A 108 -5.41 12.87 0.70
N ILE A 109 -5.21 12.11 -0.37
CA ILE A 109 -3.88 11.65 -0.80
C ILE A 109 -3.02 12.86 -1.16
N LYS A 110 -3.57 13.82 -1.93
CA LYS A 110 -2.85 15.03 -2.31
C LYS A 110 -2.39 15.81 -1.08
N LYS A 111 -3.30 16.10 -0.14
CA LYS A 111 -2.97 16.81 1.11
C LYS A 111 -1.91 16.08 1.94
N ALA A 112 -2.00 14.76 2.06
CA ALA A 112 -1.00 13.99 2.76
C ALA A 112 0.37 14.05 2.08
N LEU A 113 0.42 13.92 0.75
CA LEU A 113 1.66 14.02 0.00
C LEU A 113 2.25 15.45 0.04
N ASP A 114 1.41 16.48 0.02
CA ASP A 114 1.84 17.88 0.20
C ASP A 114 2.53 18.04 1.57
N THR A 115 1.91 17.49 2.62
CA THR A 115 2.44 17.51 3.99
C THR A 115 3.74 16.70 4.11
N ILE A 116 3.81 15.54 3.45
CA ILE A 116 5.02 14.73 3.40
C ILE A 116 6.14 15.52 2.72
N ALA A 117 5.88 16.06 1.53
CA ALA A 117 6.87 16.81 0.76
C ALA A 117 7.36 18.04 1.56
N SER A 118 6.46 18.82 2.15
CA SER A 118 6.84 20.02 2.91
C SER A 118 7.67 19.70 4.16
N THR A 119 7.38 18.61 4.85
CA THR A 119 8.06 18.22 6.10
C THR A 119 9.46 17.65 5.86
N TYR A 120 9.64 16.94 4.74
CA TYR A 120 10.86 16.18 4.46
C TYR A 120 11.77 16.82 3.40
N ASN A 121 11.33 17.89 2.72
CA ASN A 121 12.16 18.66 1.77
C ASN A 121 13.26 19.51 2.44
N SER A 122 13.24 19.73 3.76
CA SER A 122 14.07 20.74 4.45
C SER A 122 15.05 20.18 5.50
N ASN A 123 15.90 19.20 5.14
CA ASN A 123 17.03 18.68 5.94
C ASN A 123 16.83 17.33 6.67
N ASN A 124 15.73 16.60 6.44
CA ASN A 124 15.44 15.31 7.11
C ASN A 124 15.44 14.09 6.19
N TYR A 125 16.25 14.09 5.11
CA TYR A 125 16.43 12.91 4.25
C TYR A 125 17.02 11.69 4.98
N HIS A 126 17.62 11.88 6.16
CA HIS A 126 18.30 10.82 6.90
C HIS A 126 17.40 9.63 7.25
N VAL A 127 16.17 9.87 7.71
CA VAL A 127 15.28 8.77 8.15
C VAL A 127 14.77 7.95 6.98
N VAL A 128 14.56 8.58 5.82
CA VAL A 128 14.14 7.88 4.61
C VAL A 128 15.31 7.10 4.03
N GLY A 129 16.46 7.74 3.83
CA GLY A 129 17.65 7.17 3.17
C GLY A 129 18.36 6.01 3.89
N GLU A 130 17.97 5.67 5.12
CA GLU A 130 18.49 4.51 5.85
C GLU A 130 17.66 3.23 5.64
N ASP A 131 16.38 3.35 5.27
CA ASP A 131 15.47 2.22 5.01
C ASP A 131 15.13 2.17 3.51
N LEU A 132 15.67 1.19 2.79
CA LEU A 132 15.45 1.05 1.33
C LEU A 132 13.96 0.88 0.99
N TYR A 133 13.19 0.17 1.82
CA TYR A 133 11.76 -0.01 1.58
C TYR A 133 11.02 1.32 1.70
N LEU A 134 11.30 2.07 2.77
CA LEU A 134 10.67 3.37 2.98
C LEU A 134 11.11 4.39 1.93
N THR A 135 12.40 4.39 1.55
CA THR A 135 12.95 5.21 0.46
C THR A 135 12.23 4.94 -0.85
N SER A 136 12.14 3.66 -1.25
CA SER A 136 11.49 3.26 -2.50
C SER A 136 10.02 3.66 -2.52
N LEU A 137 9.33 3.46 -1.39
CA LEU A 137 7.91 3.79 -1.26
C LEU A 137 7.66 5.30 -1.32
N TYR A 138 8.45 6.08 -0.59
CA TYR A 138 8.42 7.54 -0.61
C TYR A 138 8.66 8.06 -2.03
N PHE A 139 9.79 7.68 -2.62
CA PHE A 139 10.22 8.13 -3.95
C PHE A 139 9.13 7.90 -4.99
N ARG A 140 8.63 6.65 -5.05
CA ARG A 140 7.63 6.25 -6.03
C ARG A 140 6.32 7.01 -5.85
N LEU A 141 5.79 7.10 -4.63
CA LEU A 141 4.50 7.74 -4.40
C LEU A 141 4.56 9.23 -4.72
N LEU A 142 5.63 9.92 -4.34
CA LEU A 142 5.80 11.35 -4.61
C LEU A 142 5.92 11.59 -6.13
N ARG A 143 6.76 10.83 -6.85
CA ARG A 143 6.89 11.01 -8.30
C ARG A 143 5.61 10.72 -9.08
N GLN A 144 4.88 9.68 -8.71
CA GLN A 144 3.60 9.35 -9.35
C GLN A 144 2.55 10.46 -9.21
N HIS A 145 2.69 11.34 -8.22
CA HIS A 145 1.81 12.48 -8.01
C HIS A 145 2.44 13.81 -8.44
N GLY A 146 3.53 13.77 -9.21
CA GLY A 146 4.14 14.95 -9.84
C GLY A 146 5.12 15.73 -8.96
N TYR A 147 5.50 15.22 -7.80
CA TYR A 147 6.51 15.86 -6.95
C TYR A 147 7.92 15.58 -7.48
N GLN A 148 8.77 16.61 -7.44
CA GLN A 148 10.18 16.49 -7.80
C GLN A 148 10.97 15.88 -6.64
N VAL A 149 11.53 14.70 -6.86
CA VAL A 149 12.31 13.95 -5.88
C VAL A 149 13.57 13.42 -6.58
N SER A 150 14.76 13.73 -6.06
CA SER A 150 16.04 13.29 -6.65
C SER A 150 16.31 11.82 -6.38
N GLN A 151 16.89 11.12 -7.36
CA GLN A 151 17.47 9.78 -7.18
C GLN A 151 18.58 9.73 -6.12
N ASP A 152 19.18 10.87 -5.75
CA ASP A 152 20.29 10.94 -4.81
C ASP A 152 19.95 10.41 -3.41
N MET A 153 18.65 10.30 -3.07
CA MET A 153 18.23 9.62 -1.85
C MET A 153 18.62 8.15 -1.81
N PHE A 154 18.91 7.55 -2.97
CA PHE A 154 19.39 6.18 -3.07
C PHE A 154 20.93 6.08 -3.04
N SER A 155 21.67 7.19 -3.00
CA SER A 155 23.14 7.20 -3.07
C SER A 155 23.83 6.43 -1.91
N GLY A 156 23.15 6.31 -0.76
CA GLY A 156 23.62 5.48 0.36
C GLY A 156 23.50 3.97 0.15
N PHE A 157 22.78 3.52 -0.88
CA PHE A 157 22.61 2.10 -1.21
C PHE A 157 23.52 1.72 -2.38
N ASN A 158 24.56 0.94 -2.10
CA ASN A 158 25.46 0.47 -3.15
C ASN A 158 24.85 -0.71 -3.92
N PHE A 159 24.11 -0.47 -5.01
CA PHE A 159 23.49 -1.55 -5.80
C PHE A 159 24.49 -2.40 -6.60
N MET A 160 25.73 -1.91 -6.78
CA MET A 160 26.79 -2.61 -7.48
C MET A 160 27.46 -3.69 -6.62
N ASP A 161 27.45 -3.51 -5.29
CA ASP A 161 27.86 -4.57 -4.37
C ASP A 161 26.71 -5.56 -4.15
N LYS A 162 26.89 -6.81 -4.60
CA LYS A 162 25.94 -7.93 -4.41
C LYS A 162 25.61 -8.24 -2.93
N LYS A 163 26.26 -7.56 -1.97
CA LYS A 163 25.98 -7.61 -0.54
C LYS A 163 24.89 -6.63 -0.10
N CYS A 164 24.48 -5.70 -0.95
CA CYS A 164 23.55 -4.64 -0.59
C CYS A 164 22.14 -5.20 -0.35
N VAL A 165 21.64 -4.88 0.83
CA VAL A 165 20.27 -4.95 1.33
C VAL A 165 19.63 -6.32 1.61
N THR A 166 19.96 -7.44 0.97
CA THR A 166 19.23 -8.71 1.28
C THR A 166 20.06 -9.99 1.08
N GLN A 167 20.64 -10.50 2.18
CA GLN A 167 21.44 -11.73 2.16
C GLN A 167 20.62 -13.02 2.32
N LYS A 168 19.35 -12.94 2.75
CA LYS A 168 18.65 -14.13 3.31
C LYS A 168 17.46 -14.62 2.48
N GLY A 169 17.03 -13.92 1.43
CA GLY A 169 15.91 -14.34 0.57
C GLY A 169 14.58 -14.42 1.33
N THR A 170 14.41 -13.60 2.37
CA THR A 170 13.22 -13.62 3.23
C THR A 170 11.99 -13.01 2.54
N PRO A 171 10.77 -13.24 3.04
CA PRO A 171 9.58 -12.52 2.57
C PRO A 171 9.71 -10.98 2.71
N ALA A 172 10.40 -10.51 3.76
CA ALA A 172 10.69 -9.09 3.93
C ALA A 172 11.62 -8.58 2.82
N ASP A 173 12.67 -9.35 2.49
CA ASP A 173 13.59 -9.06 1.38
C ASP A 173 12.83 -8.93 0.05
N THR A 174 11.84 -9.81 -0.16
CA THR A 174 10.99 -9.78 -1.35
C THR A 174 10.12 -8.53 -1.42
N LYS A 175 9.55 -8.09 -0.28
CA LYS A 175 8.75 -6.85 -0.20
C LYS A 175 9.59 -5.62 -0.56
N VAL A 176 10.82 -5.55 -0.04
CA VAL A 176 11.75 -4.45 -0.35
C VAL A 176 12.11 -4.44 -1.83
N MET A 177 12.45 -5.60 -2.42
CA MET A 177 12.76 -5.70 -3.85
C MET A 177 11.60 -5.26 -4.73
N LEU A 178 10.37 -5.66 -4.41
CA LEU A 178 9.20 -5.28 -5.19
C LEU A 178 8.98 -3.77 -5.17
N GLU A 179 9.06 -3.12 -3.99
CA GLU A 179 8.91 -1.65 -3.97
C GLU A 179 10.06 -0.93 -4.65
N LEU A 180 11.30 -1.43 -4.56
CA LEU A 180 12.44 -0.85 -5.28
C LEU A 180 12.26 -0.98 -6.80
N LEU A 181 11.78 -2.13 -7.28
CA LEU A 181 11.46 -2.34 -8.68
C LEU A 181 10.37 -1.37 -9.15
N GLU A 182 9.26 -1.25 -8.40
CA GLU A 182 8.22 -0.28 -8.72
C GLU A 182 8.77 1.17 -8.73
N ALA A 183 9.71 1.51 -7.82
CA ALA A 183 10.32 2.83 -7.76
C ALA A 183 11.26 3.10 -8.94
N SER A 184 12.04 2.10 -9.38
CA SER A 184 12.90 2.22 -10.55
C SER A 184 12.12 2.46 -11.85
N HIS A 185 10.87 1.99 -11.93
CA HIS A 185 10.01 2.22 -13.10
C HIS A 185 9.48 3.66 -13.22
N VAL A 186 9.66 4.51 -12.21
CA VAL A 186 9.33 5.94 -12.28
C VAL A 186 10.57 6.83 -12.42
N ALA A 187 11.69 6.23 -12.85
CA ALA A 187 12.91 6.94 -13.23
C ALA A 187 12.68 7.85 -14.44
N LEU A 188 13.40 8.96 -14.47
CA LEU A 188 13.52 9.84 -15.62
C LEU A 188 14.79 9.50 -16.40
N GLU A 189 14.88 9.97 -17.64
CA GLU A 189 16.07 9.77 -18.48
C GLU A 189 17.31 10.38 -17.81
N GLY A 190 18.41 9.60 -17.77
CA GLY A 190 19.68 10.00 -17.15
C GLY A 190 19.81 9.64 -15.67
N GLU A 191 18.83 8.96 -15.08
CA GLU A 191 18.87 8.55 -13.68
C GLU A 191 19.53 7.19 -13.44
N ASN A 192 20.85 7.18 -13.58
CA ASN A 192 21.67 5.97 -13.52
C ASN A 192 21.52 5.15 -12.22
N ILE A 193 21.29 5.78 -11.05
CA ILE A 193 21.15 5.04 -9.78
C ILE A 193 19.90 4.16 -9.81
N LEU A 194 18.82 4.64 -10.43
CA LEU A 194 17.57 3.88 -10.56
C LEU A 194 17.68 2.78 -11.61
N ASP A 195 18.42 3.03 -12.69
CA ASP A 195 18.75 2.00 -13.68
C ASP A 195 19.58 0.87 -13.04
N GLU A 196 20.58 1.21 -12.23
CA GLU A 196 21.36 0.24 -11.46
C GLU A 196 20.48 -0.54 -10.46
N ALA A 197 19.59 0.16 -9.74
CA ALA A 197 18.65 -0.48 -8.81
C ALA A 197 17.72 -1.48 -9.54
N LYS A 198 17.25 -1.14 -10.74
CA LYS A 198 16.41 -2.01 -11.57
C LYS A 198 17.15 -3.30 -11.94
N VAL A 199 18.36 -3.17 -12.49
CA VAL A 199 19.22 -4.31 -12.87
C VAL A 199 19.48 -5.21 -11.67
N PHE A 200 19.84 -4.61 -10.53
CA PHE A 200 20.07 -5.33 -9.27
C PHE A 200 18.86 -6.17 -8.85
N VAL A 201 17.66 -5.58 -8.85
CA VAL A 201 16.44 -6.32 -8.45
C VAL A 201 16.11 -7.43 -9.45
N GLU A 202 16.23 -7.17 -10.75
CA GLU A 202 15.97 -8.19 -11.77
C GLU A 202 16.89 -9.40 -11.65
N GLU A 203 18.20 -9.18 -11.44
CA GLU A 203 19.17 -10.26 -11.21
C GLU A 203 18.82 -11.06 -9.96
N LYS A 204 18.50 -10.37 -8.87
CA LYS A 204 18.18 -11.00 -7.58
C LYS A 204 16.87 -11.78 -7.62
N LEU A 205 15.85 -11.27 -8.31
CA LEU A 205 14.59 -11.96 -8.55
C LEU A 205 14.81 -13.20 -9.42
N LYS A 206 15.60 -13.11 -10.51
CA LYS A 206 15.96 -14.27 -11.35
C LYS A 206 16.63 -15.37 -10.52
N ILE A 207 17.60 -15.04 -9.67
CA ILE A 207 18.26 -16.02 -8.77
C ILE A 207 17.25 -16.62 -7.78
N THR A 208 16.41 -15.79 -7.17
CA THR A 208 15.42 -16.24 -6.17
C THR A 208 14.40 -17.20 -6.79
N ILE A 209 13.95 -16.93 -8.02
CA ILE A 209 13.03 -17.76 -8.78
C ILE A 209 13.69 -19.08 -9.20
N SER A 210 14.94 -19.04 -9.66
CA SER A 210 15.70 -20.26 -10.03
C SER A 210 15.93 -21.20 -8.84
N ASN A 211 16.07 -20.65 -7.63
CA ASN A 211 16.36 -21.43 -6.42
C ASN A 211 15.12 -21.94 -5.67
N ASN A 212 13.89 -21.56 -6.05
CA ASN A 212 12.66 -21.99 -5.36
C ASN A 212 11.48 -22.19 -6.32
N LEU A 213 11.23 -23.46 -6.70
CA LEU A 213 10.12 -23.86 -7.57
C LEU A 213 8.72 -23.44 -7.05
N ASP A 214 8.51 -23.41 -5.73
CA ASP A 214 7.22 -23.02 -5.14
C ASP A 214 7.01 -21.49 -5.08
N LYS A 215 8.09 -20.69 -4.89
CA LYS A 215 8.01 -19.21 -4.95
C LYS A 215 7.77 -18.69 -6.36
N LYS A 216 8.16 -19.45 -7.40
CA LYS A 216 7.92 -19.13 -8.81
C LYS A 216 6.44 -18.81 -9.08
N LYS A 217 5.50 -19.54 -8.49
CA LYS A 217 4.06 -19.34 -8.71
C LYS A 217 3.51 -18.07 -8.03
N TYR A 218 4.03 -17.72 -6.86
CA TYR A 218 3.60 -16.54 -6.09
C TYR A 218 4.19 -15.24 -6.65
N LEU A 219 5.48 -15.25 -7.01
CA LEU A 219 6.19 -14.11 -7.57
C LEU A 219 5.73 -13.80 -9.01
N LEU A 220 5.52 -14.82 -9.85
CA LEU A 220 5.04 -14.61 -11.21
C LEU A 220 3.70 -13.88 -11.23
N LYS A 221 2.78 -14.21 -10.30
CA LYS A 221 1.47 -13.55 -10.18
C LYS A 221 1.55 -12.07 -9.78
N HIS A 222 2.55 -11.69 -8.99
CA HIS A 222 2.74 -10.29 -8.58
C HIS A 222 3.55 -9.50 -9.60
N ALA A 223 4.57 -10.12 -10.21
CA ALA A 223 5.38 -9.52 -11.26
C ALA A 223 4.58 -9.27 -12.55
N THR A 224 3.67 -10.17 -12.96
CA THR A 224 2.79 -9.94 -14.13
C THR A 224 1.71 -8.89 -13.90
N HIS A 225 1.53 -8.40 -12.67
CA HIS A 225 0.61 -7.29 -12.37
C HIS A 225 1.35 -5.96 -12.16
N ALA A 226 2.68 -6.01 -12.05
CA ALA A 226 3.56 -4.85 -11.89
C ALA A 226 4.28 -4.47 -13.20
N LEU A 227 4.27 -5.35 -14.20
CA LEU A 227 4.54 -5.08 -15.62
C LEU A 227 3.24 -4.62 -16.31
#